data_AF-A0ABC8UD24-F1
#
_entry.id   AF-A0ABC8UD24-F1
#
_cell.length_a   1.000
_cell.length_b   1.000
_cell.length_c   1.000
_cell.angle_alpha   90.00
_cell.angle_beta   90.00
_cell.angle_gamma   90.00
#
_symmetry.space_group_name_H-M   'P 1'
#
loop_
_entity.id
_entity.type
_entity.pdbx_description
1 polymer ?
#
loop_
_entity_poly.entity_id
_entity_poly.type
_entity_poly.pdbx_seq_one_letter_code
_entity_poly.pdbx_strand_id
1 'polypeptide(L)'
;MCTNRATVPSKPNLGDLPDSCVASILGYLDPPEICRLALLNRAFRGASSADFVWESKLPLNYGSVIERVFEDFPEKLCKRDIYARLCRLHSLDGGTK
;
A
#
# COMPACT_ATOMS: atom_id res chain seq x y z
N MET A 1 44.60 -7.81 -21.35
CA MET A 1 44.51 -7.28 -19.97
C MET A 1 43.03 -7.09 -19.66
N CYS A 2 42.42 -8.02 -18.92
CA CYS A 2 41.02 -7.91 -18.50
C CYS A 2 41.01 -7.18 -17.16
N THR A 3 40.51 -5.94 -17.13
CA THR A 3 40.34 -5.19 -15.88
C THR A 3 39.11 -5.72 -15.15
N ASN A 4 39.36 -6.60 -14.17
CA ASN A 4 38.37 -6.97 -13.16
C ASN A 4 38.09 -5.72 -12.31
N ARG A 5 37.05 -4.97 -12.65
CA ARG A 5 36.53 -3.93 -11.76
C ARG A 5 35.80 -4.65 -10.63
N ALA A 6 36.51 -4.92 -9.53
CA ALA A 6 35.90 -5.39 -8.31
C ALA A 6 34.92 -4.29 -7.83
N THR A 7 33.62 -4.54 -8.00
CA THR A 7 32.57 -3.70 -7.43
C THR A 7 32.66 -3.83 -5.93
N VAL A 8 33.10 -2.77 -5.25
CA VAL A 8 33.07 -2.71 -3.78
C VAL A 8 31.63 -2.97 -3.34
N PRO A 9 31.34 -3.89 -2.40
CA PRO A 9 29.98 -4.11 -1.95
C PRO A 9 29.44 -2.80 -1.38
N SER A 10 28.44 -2.22 -2.05
CA SER A 10 27.69 -1.08 -1.50
C SER A 10 27.05 -1.51 -0.19
N LYS A 11 26.97 -0.57 0.77
CA LYS A 11 26.21 -0.81 2.01
C LYS A 11 24.76 -1.19 1.63
N PRO A 12 24.18 -2.20 2.30
CA PRO A 12 22.80 -2.59 2.05
C PRO A 12 21.88 -1.39 2.29
N ASN A 13 20.92 -1.22 1.39
CA ASN A 13 19.95 -0.13 1.42
C ASN A 13 18.53 -0.69 1.54
N LEU A 14 17.57 0.17 1.89
CA LEU A 14 16.17 -0.25 2.07
C LEU A 14 15.52 -0.84 0.82
N GLY A 15 16.04 -0.54 -0.37
CA GLY A 15 15.60 -1.13 -1.64
C GLY A 15 16.07 -2.55 -1.88
N ASP A 16 17.01 -3.07 -1.08
CA ASP A 16 17.51 -4.45 -1.19
C ASP A 16 16.67 -5.44 -0.35
N LEU A 17 15.69 -4.94 0.41
CA LEU A 17 14.80 -5.77 1.24
C LEU A 17 13.80 -6.53 0.36
N PRO A 18 13.50 -7.81 0.67
CA PRO A 18 12.40 -8.53 0.03
C PRO A 18 11.05 -7.86 0.26
N ASP A 19 10.18 -7.87 -0.74
CA ASP A 19 8.84 -7.27 -0.67
C ASP A 19 8.03 -7.78 0.54
N SER A 20 8.17 -9.05 0.92
CA SER A 20 7.48 -9.64 2.08
C SER A 20 7.92 -9.02 3.41
N CYS A 21 9.20 -8.67 3.56
CA CYS A 21 9.73 -8.01 4.75
C CYS A 21 9.23 -6.57 4.82
N VAL A 22 9.31 -5.84 3.71
CA VAL A 22 8.80 -4.46 3.62
C VAL A 22 7.31 -4.42 3.90
N ALA A 23 6.53 -5.30 3.29
CA ALA A 23 5.10 -5.32 3.47
C ALA A 23 4.71 -5.74 4.91
N SER A 24 5.50 -6.59 5.58
CA SER A 24 5.33 -6.88 7.01
C SER A 24 5.51 -5.64 7.88
N ILE A 25 6.52 -4.81 7.58
CA ILE A 25 6.72 -3.50 8.25
C ILE A 25 5.52 -2.58 7.99
N LEU A 26 5.10 -2.45 6.73
CA LEU A 26 3.97 -1.60 6.34
C LEU A 26 2.66 -2.01 7.02
N GLY A 27 2.45 -3.29 7.31
CA GLY A 27 1.27 -3.77 8.05
C GLY A 27 1.10 -3.15 9.44
N TYR A 28 2.21 -2.75 10.10
CA TYR A 28 2.18 -2.10 11.42
C TYR A 28 1.98 -0.59 11.37
N LEU A 29 1.98 0.03 10.18
CA LEU A 29 1.92 1.49 10.03
C LEU A 29 0.52 1.99 9.72
N ASP A 30 0.26 3.26 9.98
CA ASP A 30 -1.01 3.86 9.60
C ASP A 30 -1.07 4.14 8.10
N PRO A 31 -2.28 4.17 7.50
CA PRO A 31 -2.45 4.40 6.06
C PRO A 31 -1.70 5.62 5.50
N PRO A 32 -1.66 6.80 6.17
CA PRO A 32 -0.88 7.94 5.68
C PRO A 32 0.63 7.67 5.65
N GLU A 33 1.15 6.91 6.61
CA GLU A 33 2.56 6.54 6.68
C GLU A 33 2.93 5.57 5.56
N ILE A 34 2.08 4.57 5.31
CA ILE A 34 2.23 3.63 4.20
C ILE A 34 2.35 4.40 2.87
N CYS A 35 1.45 5.36 2.63
CA CYS A 35 1.47 6.20 1.44
C CYS A 35 2.76 7.01 1.31
N ARG A 36 3.28 7.58 2.41
CA ARG A 36 4.54 8.34 2.39
C ARG A 36 5.72 7.44 2.07
N LEU A 37 5.80 6.26 2.68
CA LEU A 37 6.91 5.33 2.44
C LEU A 37 6.91 4.76 1.02
N ALA A 38 5.72 4.52 0.45
CA ALA A 38 5.56 4.08 -0.95
C ALA A 38 6.19 5.06 -1.98
N LEU A 39 6.38 6.33 -1.61
CA LEU A 39 7.00 7.33 -2.47
C LEU A 39 8.54 7.26 -2.46
N LEU A 40 9.15 6.63 -1.45
CA LEU A 40 10.60 6.69 -1.24
C LEU A 40 11.39 5.81 -2.21
N ASN A 41 10.93 4.60 -2.50
CA ASN A 41 11.62 3.67 -3.39
C ASN A 41 10.69 2.59 -3.96
N ARG A 42 11.22 1.79 -4.90
CA ARG A 42 10.46 0.75 -5.62
C ARG A 42 9.99 -0.40 -4.73
N ALA A 43 10.80 -0.84 -3.76
CA ALA A 43 10.43 -1.94 -2.86
C ALA A 43 9.23 -1.54 -1.99
N PHE A 44 9.28 -0.35 -1.38
CA PHE A 44 8.15 0.19 -0.61
C PHE A 44 6.94 0.45 -1.48
N ARG A 45 7.12 0.94 -2.71
CA ARG A 45 6.02 1.14 -3.65
C ARG A 45 5.31 -0.18 -3.98
N GLY A 46 6.06 -1.22 -4.33
CA GLY A 46 5.52 -2.55 -4.63
C GLY A 46 4.81 -3.15 -3.42
N ALA A 47 5.52 -3.22 -2.30
CA ALA A 47 5.02 -3.75 -1.04
C ALA A 47 3.74 -3.04 -0.54
N SER A 48 3.64 -1.72 -0.72
CA SER A 48 2.46 -0.95 -0.28
C SER A 48 1.18 -1.30 -1.02
N SER A 49 1.24 -2.07 -2.12
CA SER A 49 0.06 -2.50 -2.87
C SER A 49 -0.48 -3.85 -2.42
N ALA A 50 0.21 -4.55 -1.50
CA ALA A 50 -0.16 -5.89 -1.09
C ALA A 50 -1.44 -5.89 -0.22
N ASP A 51 -2.38 -6.79 -0.52
CA ASP A 51 -3.67 -6.86 0.18
C ASP A 51 -3.54 -7.07 1.69
N PHE A 52 -2.57 -7.85 2.13
CA PHE A 52 -2.39 -8.12 3.56
C PHE A 52 -2.02 -6.86 4.36
N VAL A 53 -1.34 -5.88 3.72
CA VAL A 53 -1.02 -4.59 4.35
C VAL A 53 -2.31 -3.84 4.69
N TRP A 54 -3.29 -3.90 3.78
CA TRP A 54 -4.55 -3.16 3.87
C TRP A 54 -5.65 -3.91 4.60
N GLU A 55 -5.57 -5.24 4.73
CA GLU A 55 -6.57 -6.03 5.47
C GLU A 55 -6.76 -5.53 6.90
N SER A 56 -5.67 -5.25 7.62
CA SER A 56 -5.72 -4.72 8.98
C SER A 56 -6.22 -3.28 9.08
N LYS A 57 -6.28 -2.56 7.96
CA LYS A 57 -6.68 -1.14 7.87
C LYS A 57 -8.14 -0.97 7.47
N LEU A 58 -8.79 -2.06 7.06
CA LEU A 58 -10.19 -2.06 6.68
C LEU A 58 -11.09 -2.35 7.90
N PRO A 59 -12.30 -1.77 7.95
CA PRO A 59 -13.31 -2.17 8.93
C PRO A 59 -13.67 -3.64 8.74
N LEU A 60 -13.90 -4.41 9.81
CA LEU A 60 -14.26 -5.84 9.72
C LEU A 60 -15.48 -6.11 8.83
N ASN A 61 -16.38 -5.14 8.72
CA ASN A 61 -17.59 -5.19 7.89
C ASN A 61 -17.41 -4.59 6.49
N TYR A 62 -16.18 -4.41 6.00
CA TYR A 62 -15.90 -3.76 4.71
C TYR A 62 -16.66 -4.42 3.55
N GLY A 63 -16.79 -5.74 3.54
CA GLY A 63 -17.54 -6.47 2.49
C GLY A 63 -19.00 -6.03 2.41
N SER A 64 -19.70 -6.02 3.55
CA SER A 64 -21.10 -5.57 3.60
C SER A 64 -21.29 -4.06 3.40
N VAL A 65 -20.27 -3.25 3.71
CA VAL A 65 -20.29 -1.81 3.40
C VAL A 65 -20.16 -1.60 1.90
N ILE A 66 -19.26 -2.34 1.26
CA ILE A 66 -19.04 -2.26 -0.18
C ILE A 66 -20.30 -2.63 -0.96
N GLU A 67 -20.91 -3.78 -0.64
CA GLU A 67 -22.12 -4.26 -1.32
C GLU A 67 -23.27 -3.25 -1.24
N ARG A 68 -23.35 -2.49 -0.14
CA ARG A 68 -24.40 -1.49 0.07
C ARG A 68 -24.12 -0.15 -0.59
N VAL A 69 -22.85 0.25 -0.65
CA VAL A 69 -22.48 1.61 -1.09
C VAL A 69 -22.17 1.65 -2.58
N PHE A 70 -21.83 0.52 -3.20
CA PHE A 70 -21.43 0.49 -4.60
C PHE A 70 -22.27 -0.51 -5.39
N GLU A 71 -23.16 0.01 -6.23
CA GLU A 71 -24.01 -0.78 -7.13
C GLU A 71 -23.19 -1.48 -8.22
N ASP A 72 -22.16 -0.81 -8.75
CA ASP A 72 -21.20 -1.35 -9.73
C ASP A 72 -19.83 -1.59 -9.09
N PHE A 73 -19.73 -2.60 -8.23
CA PHE A 73 -18.44 -2.98 -7.66
C PHE A 73 -17.66 -3.89 -8.61
N PRO A 74 -16.44 -3.51 -9.04
CA PRO A 74 -15.63 -4.41 -9.84
C PRO A 74 -15.32 -5.66 -9.01
N GLU A 75 -15.56 -6.85 -9.56
CA GLU A 75 -15.45 -8.14 -8.86
C GLU A 75 -14.04 -8.44 -8.29
N LYS A 76 -13.02 -7.63 -8.60
CA LYS A 76 -11.62 -7.84 -8.16
C LYS A 76 -10.88 -6.54 -7.88
N LEU A 77 -11.33 -5.76 -6.90
CA LEU A 77 -10.50 -4.67 -6.34
C LEU A 77 -9.56 -5.21 -5.27
N CYS A 78 -8.32 -4.72 -5.26
CA CYS A 78 -7.40 -4.97 -4.16
C CYS A 78 -7.84 -4.16 -2.92
N LYS A 79 -7.47 -4.62 -1.72
CA LYS A 79 -7.91 -4.06 -0.44
C LYS A 79 -7.48 -2.61 -0.23
N ARG A 80 -6.36 -2.22 -0.84
CA ARG A 80 -5.94 -0.82 -0.94
C ARG A 80 -6.98 0.05 -1.64
N ASP A 81 -7.50 -0.42 -2.77
CA ASP A 81 -8.44 0.36 -3.58
C ASP A 81 -9.79 0.48 -2.88
N ILE A 82 -10.20 -0.58 -2.16
CA ILE A 82 -11.35 -0.54 -1.23
C ILE A 82 -11.15 0.58 -0.21
N TYR A 83 -10.03 0.57 0.51
CA TYR A 83 -9.72 1.59 1.52
C TYR A 83 -9.78 2.99 0.91
N ALA A 84 -9.12 3.20 -0.23
CA ALA A 84 -9.09 4.50 -0.90
C ALA A 84 -10.49 4.99 -1.29
N ARG A 85 -11.38 4.09 -1.71
CA ARG A 85 -12.76 4.45 -2.07
C ARG A 85 -13.60 4.79 -0.85
N LEU A 86 -13.47 4.02 0.24
CA LEU A 86 -14.12 4.32 1.52
C LEU A 86 -13.68 5.69 2.06
N CYS A 87 -12.38 6.01 2.04
CA CYS A 87 -11.88 7.33 2.44
C CYS A 87 -12.48 8.46 1.61
N ARG A 88 -12.64 8.27 0.29
CA ARG A 88 -13.25 9.29 -0.59
C ARG A 88 -14.71 9.55 -0.26
N LEU A 89 -15.47 8.51 0.09
CA LEU A 89 -16.87 8.65 0.50
C LEU A 89 -17.00 9.37 1.84
N HIS A 90 -16.16 9.02 2.81
CA HIS A 90 -16.15 9.67 4.12
C HIS A 90 -15.61 11.12 4.06
N SER A 91 -14.75 11.42 3.08
CA SER A 91 -14.29 12.78 2.81
C SER A 91 -15.33 13.63 2.07
N LEU A 92 -16.47 13.05 1.66
CA LEU A 92 -17.54 13.73 0.94
C LEU A 92 -18.51 14.44 1.90
N ASP A 93 -17.95 15.09 2.92
CA ASP A 93 -18.65 16.02 3.78
C ASP A 93 -18.52 17.46 3.23
N GLY A 94 -19.64 17.97 2.72
CA GLY A 94 -20.10 19.30 3.12
C GLY A 94 -19.53 20.54 2.42
N GLY A 95 -18.94 20.43 1.24
CA GLY A 95 -18.52 21.59 0.44
C GLY A 95 -19.67 22.38 -0.21
N THR A 96 -20.80 22.62 0.47
CA THR A 96 -21.69 23.73 0.11
C THR A 96 -21.05 25.03 0.59
N LYS A 97 -20.39 25.74 -0.33
CA LYS A 97 -20.08 27.15 -0.16
C LYS A 97 -20.65 27.92 -1.33
#